data_AF-A0A2T7EMH7-F1
#
_entry.id   AF-A0A2T7EMH7-F1
#
_cell.length_a   1.000
_cell.length_b   1.000
_cell.length_c   1.000
_cell.angle_alpha   90.00
_cell.angle_beta   90.00
_cell.angle_gamma   90.00
#
_symmetry.space_group_name_H-M   'P 1'
#
loop_
_entity.id
_entity.type
_entity.pdbx_description
1 polymer ?
#
loop_
_entity_poly.entity_id
_entity_poly.type
_entity_poly.pdbx_seq_one_letter_code
_entity_poly.pdbx_strand_id
1 'polypeptide(L)'
;MKGGTLQTILMLNMAVLLLCLALLLLASGSAGAQALKDYPEVKFSTASATPEKYSSFIASVRAALVSKAGGQSNGIPVLLNQDDPLALETYLNITLTNKAGYSVSLKMDVTGAYFTGYVAGKYSCLLKRSGRAFSSAICYTDPWSSSSVATLLQSSISRERSYPAGQHDLGAATWRAKDLDQAVSSLFLFPTGNATKEDLSRAVAACDMMIASAATFPYIQRRMSAGMRDGNGVSDDPSLHVLQERWLALSAAVQQSFQGAFPAPVTVQRSNGKWLRVDNVRTAVPLVSFLEHDTCKSSSAAASQQLPMVIRSVVEEADMGGGAPVCSQAEPTTRIVGPEGRCVDVPYNRYYSGRQVQLWSCKSNGDVNQLWTFKRDGTVRSNGMCLTAAAAAQAGALVVVDECPPRVPAERAVWEARADGTVALRSSGLVLSVTSSSVFAGVTVRRDDRGTGQSWTPTNDTAPLTAPVVGFGDLCLQVDFAGAVSLAACGGAGMAWSLYPDGSVRPPAWLFLQWRCLAADASGRVAVKFCDGSGSACERWVFRSDGTILNTGTGMVLDARPSASKSGCYDVVVSPATGSATQQWALML
;
A
#
# COMPACT_ATOMS: atom_id res chain seq x y z
N MET A 1 -31.08 75.24 4.76
CA MET A 1 -30.54 74.31 5.78
C MET A 1 -31.39 73.05 5.79
N LYS A 2 -30.85 71.92 5.32
CA LYS A 2 -31.28 70.51 5.48
C LYS A 2 -30.75 69.74 4.27
N GLY A 3 -29.53 69.23 4.38
CA GLY A 3 -28.87 68.48 3.31
C GLY A 3 -27.63 67.70 3.78
N GLY A 4 -26.97 68.13 4.85
CA GLY A 4 -25.75 67.50 5.34
C GLY A 4 -25.93 66.24 6.20
N THR A 5 -27.08 66.06 6.86
CA THR A 5 -27.25 65.01 7.88
C THR A 5 -27.51 63.61 7.32
N LEU A 6 -28.07 63.49 6.11
CA LEU A 6 -28.37 62.18 5.52
C LEU A 6 -27.11 61.51 4.96
N GLN A 7 -26.18 62.29 4.42
CA GLN A 7 -24.96 61.80 3.80
C GLN A 7 -23.94 61.30 4.83
N THR A 8 -23.88 61.94 6.00
CA THR A 8 -23.01 61.50 7.12
C THR A 8 -23.50 60.21 7.78
N ILE A 9 -24.81 60.01 7.90
CA ILE A 9 -25.39 58.78 8.49
C ILE A 9 -25.21 57.59 7.54
N LEU A 10 -25.34 57.80 6.23
CA LEU A 10 -25.14 56.74 5.23
C LEU A 10 -23.66 56.29 5.16
N MET A 11 -22.73 57.24 5.23
CA MET A 11 -21.29 56.95 5.26
C MET A 11 -20.86 56.22 6.53
N LEU A 12 -21.44 56.58 7.69
CA LEU A 12 -21.14 55.92 8.96
C LEU A 12 -21.68 54.48 8.99
N ASN A 13 -22.89 54.24 8.47
CA ASN A 13 -23.46 52.89 8.38
C ASN A 13 -22.69 52.00 7.39
N MET A 14 -22.23 52.54 6.26
CA MET A 14 -21.38 51.80 5.32
C MET A 14 -20.01 51.47 5.94
N ALA A 15 -19.41 52.40 6.68
CA ALA A 15 -18.14 52.18 7.36
C ALA A 15 -18.25 51.12 8.47
N VAL A 16 -19.33 51.12 9.26
CA VAL A 16 -19.58 50.09 10.28
C VAL A 16 -19.87 48.73 9.65
N LEU A 17 -20.60 48.69 8.53
CA LEU A 17 -20.85 47.44 7.80
C LEU A 17 -19.55 46.86 7.20
N LEU A 18 -18.68 47.71 6.64
CA LEU A 18 -17.35 47.34 6.14
C LEU A 18 -16.42 46.89 7.27
N LEU A 19 -16.46 47.54 8.44
CA LEU A 19 -15.70 47.10 9.61
C LEU A 19 -16.19 45.74 10.14
N CYS A 20 -17.50 45.53 10.20
CA CYS A 20 -18.10 44.25 10.58
C CYS A 20 -17.77 43.14 9.57
N LEU A 21 -17.83 43.41 8.27
CA LEU A 21 -17.41 42.45 7.24
C LEU A 21 -15.91 42.15 7.33
N ALA A 22 -15.06 43.15 7.58
CA ALA A 22 -13.63 42.96 7.77
C ALA A 22 -13.32 42.14 9.03
N LEU A 23 -14.03 42.36 10.14
CA LEU A 23 -13.93 41.57 11.37
C LEU A 23 -14.43 40.12 11.18
N LEU A 24 -15.48 39.91 10.39
CA LEU A 24 -15.97 38.57 10.00
C LEU A 24 -15.00 37.85 9.04
N LEU A 25 -14.34 38.57 8.13
CA LEU A 25 -13.28 38.06 7.23
C LEU A 25 -11.97 37.73 7.99
N LEU A 26 -11.62 38.52 9.01
CA LEU A 26 -10.46 38.25 9.88
C LEU A 26 -10.71 37.07 10.83
N ALA A 27 -11.93 36.93 11.37
CA ALA A 27 -12.31 35.80 12.22
C ALA A 27 -12.50 34.48 11.45
N SER A 28 -12.96 34.54 10.19
CA SER A 28 -13.07 33.38 9.30
C SER A 28 -11.73 33.02 8.65
N GLY A 29 -10.82 33.99 8.45
CA GLY A 29 -9.47 33.75 7.95
C GLY A 29 -8.56 32.99 8.93
N SER A 30 -8.66 33.25 10.24
CA SER A 30 -7.90 32.51 11.25
C SER A 30 -8.49 31.13 11.53
N ALA A 31 -9.82 31.00 11.71
CA ALA A 31 -10.47 29.72 11.92
C ALA A 31 -10.36 28.80 10.68
N GLY A 32 -10.40 29.36 9.47
CA GLY A 32 -10.19 28.63 8.22
C GLY A 32 -8.75 28.19 8.00
N ALA A 33 -7.76 29.02 8.35
CA ALA A 33 -6.34 28.65 8.26
C ALA A 33 -5.91 27.61 9.32
N GLN A 34 -6.51 27.64 10.51
CA GLN A 34 -6.25 26.68 11.59
C GLN A 34 -6.92 25.32 11.32
N ALA A 35 -8.16 25.33 10.82
CA ALA A 35 -8.85 24.11 10.38
C ALA A 35 -8.17 23.38 9.21
N LEU A 36 -7.29 24.07 8.46
CA LEU A 36 -6.48 23.45 7.41
C LEU A 36 -5.22 22.75 7.91
N LYS A 37 -4.70 23.13 9.09
CA LYS A 37 -3.51 22.53 9.72
C LYS A 37 -3.84 21.31 10.58
N ASP A 38 -4.99 21.29 11.24
CA ASP A 38 -5.29 20.26 12.22
C ASP A 38 -5.79 18.95 11.59
N TYR A 39 -5.17 17.83 11.97
CA TYR A 39 -5.68 16.50 11.66
C TYR A 39 -6.94 16.20 12.49
N PRO A 40 -7.89 15.41 11.95
CA PRO A 40 -9.10 15.07 12.69
C PRO A 40 -8.76 14.26 13.96
N GLU A 41 -9.40 14.58 15.08
CA GLU A 41 -9.27 13.78 16.30
C GLU A 41 -9.99 12.43 16.11
N VAL A 42 -9.27 11.33 16.35
CA VAL A 42 -9.83 9.98 16.28
C VAL A 42 -10.06 9.43 17.69
N LYS A 43 -11.22 8.84 17.94
CA LYS A 43 -11.61 8.33 19.26
C LYS A 43 -11.91 6.84 19.22
N PHE A 44 -11.52 6.12 20.26
CA PHE A 44 -11.87 4.72 20.44
C PHE A 44 -12.07 4.36 21.91
N SER A 45 -13.10 3.54 22.18
CA SER A 45 -13.34 3.02 23.52
C SER A 45 -13.25 1.51 23.54
N THR A 46 -12.37 0.97 24.39
CA THR A 46 -12.21 -0.49 24.57
C THR A 46 -13.38 -1.11 25.33
N ALA A 47 -14.19 -0.31 26.03
CA ALA A 47 -15.37 -0.78 26.77
C ALA A 47 -16.47 -1.33 25.86
N SER A 48 -16.58 -0.80 24.64
CA SER A 48 -17.59 -1.23 23.66
C SER A 48 -16.96 -1.83 22.41
N ALA A 49 -15.70 -2.28 22.50
CA ALA A 49 -14.95 -2.81 21.37
C ALA A 49 -15.64 -4.03 20.77
N THR A 50 -15.87 -3.96 19.47
CA THR A 50 -16.24 -5.09 18.62
C THR A 50 -15.31 -5.09 17.41
N PRO A 51 -15.18 -6.22 16.67
CA PRO A 51 -14.40 -6.27 15.43
C PRO A 51 -14.76 -5.15 14.44
N GLU A 52 -16.05 -4.84 14.30
CA GLU A 52 -16.57 -3.83 13.39
C GLU A 52 -16.19 -2.42 13.83
N LYS A 53 -16.36 -2.11 15.12
CA LYS A 53 -15.99 -0.82 15.69
C LYS A 53 -14.48 -0.58 15.65
N TYR A 54 -13.70 -1.62 15.92
CA TYR A 54 -12.24 -1.56 15.81
C TYR A 54 -11.80 -1.34 14.35
N SER A 55 -12.38 -2.07 13.40
CA SER A 55 -12.09 -1.89 11.98
C SER A 55 -12.43 -0.49 11.48
N SER A 56 -13.57 0.06 11.90
CA SER A 56 -13.97 1.44 11.62
C SER A 56 -13.01 2.47 12.24
N PHE A 57 -12.57 2.22 13.47
CA PHE A 57 -11.56 3.04 14.14
C PHE A 57 -10.24 3.06 13.35
N ILE A 58 -9.70 1.90 12.96
CA ILE A 58 -8.47 1.83 12.17
C ILE A 58 -8.64 2.47 10.79
N ALA A 59 -9.80 2.30 10.15
CA ALA A 59 -10.11 3.00 8.90
C ALA A 59 -10.09 4.52 9.07
N SER A 60 -10.57 5.04 10.20
CA SER A 60 -10.53 6.47 10.54
C SER A 60 -9.10 6.96 10.76
N VAL A 61 -8.24 6.16 11.41
CA VAL A 61 -6.80 6.46 11.57
C VAL A 61 -6.12 6.53 10.20
N ARG A 62 -6.36 5.56 9.33
CA ARG A 62 -5.82 5.55 7.95
C ARG A 62 -6.27 6.77 7.16
N ALA A 63 -7.57 7.04 7.14
CA ALA A 63 -8.16 8.17 6.43
C ALA A 63 -7.58 9.50 6.93
N ALA A 64 -7.39 9.65 8.25
CA ALA A 64 -6.75 10.81 8.83
C ALA A 64 -5.31 10.96 8.34
N LEU A 65 -4.47 9.92 8.45
CA LEU A 65 -3.07 9.93 8.02
C LEU A 65 -2.91 10.34 6.55
N VAL A 66 -3.73 9.78 5.65
CA VAL A 66 -3.62 10.05 4.21
C VAL A 66 -4.42 11.27 3.74
N SER A 67 -5.19 11.93 4.62
CA SER A 67 -6.00 13.11 4.25
C SER A 67 -5.18 14.29 3.74
N LYS A 68 -3.89 14.34 4.11
CA LYS A 68 -2.91 15.34 3.69
C LYS A 68 -1.73 14.71 2.95
N ALA A 69 -1.87 13.48 2.45
CA ALA A 69 -0.82 12.79 1.71
C ALA A 69 -0.28 13.66 0.54
N GLY A 70 1.05 13.71 0.39
CA GLY A 70 1.71 14.52 -0.64
C GLY A 70 1.58 13.98 -2.07
N GLY A 71 0.92 12.83 -2.24
CA GLY A 71 0.67 12.18 -3.52
C GLY A 71 0.47 10.67 -3.39
N GLN A 72 0.56 9.97 -4.52
CA GLN A 72 0.51 8.51 -4.57
C GLN A 72 1.71 7.97 -5.37
N SER A 73 2.16 6.76 -5.02
CA SER A 73 3.13 6.00 -5.79
C SER A 73 2.52 4.66 -6.17
N ASN A 74 2.38 4.39 -7.46
CA ASN A 74 1.74 3.18 -7.97
C ASN A 74 0.33 2.89 -7.39
N GLY A 75 -0.47 3.95 -7.16
CA GLY A 75 -1.80 3.84 -6.58
C GLY A 75 -1.85 3.63 -5.06
N ILE A 76 -0.71 3.73 -4.36
CA ILE A 76 -0.65 3.70 -2.90
C ILE A 76 -0.37 5.13 -2.40
N PRO A 77 -1.16 5.68 -1.46
CA PRO A 77 -0.88 6.96 -0.81
C PRO A 77 0.51 7.02 -0.18
N VAL A 78 1.20 8.15 -0.34
CA VAL A 78 2.49 8.44 0.30
C VAL A 78 2.25 9.50 1.36
N LEU A 79 2.67 9.23 2.60
CA LEU A 79 2.56 10.16 3.72
C LEU A 79 3.32 11.48 3.43
N LEU A 80 3.09 12.48 4.28
CA LEU A 80 3.80 13.75 4.19
C LEU A 80 5.31 13.53 4.27
N ASN A 81 6.04 14.35 3.51
CA ASN A 81 7.49 14.41 3.64
C ASN A 81 7.83 15.00 5.02
N GLN A 82 8.84 14.45 5.68
CA GLN A 82 9.39 14.98 6.93
C GLN A 82 9.84 16.45 6.83
N ASP A 83 10.25 16.89 5.62
CA ASP A 83 10.70 18.26 5.37
C ASP A 83 9.53 19.20 5.04
N ASP A 84 8.29 18.69 5.00
CA ASP A 84 7.10 19.49 4.78
C ASP A 84 6.83 20.36 6.02
N PRO A 85 6.63 21.69 5.87
CA PRO A 85 6.30 22.57 6.99
C PRO A 85 5.09 22.12 7.81
N LEU A 86 4.10 21.46 7.19
CA LEU A 86 2.94 20.90 7.90
C LEU A 86 3.35 19.73 8.80
N ALA A 87 4.30 18.91 8.38
CA ALA A 87 4.79 17.77 9.17
C ALA A 87 5.49 18.22 10.47
N LEU A 88 6.12 19.39 10.46
CA LEU A 88 6.85 19.93 11.62
C LEU A 88 5.93 20.44 12.74
N GLU A 89 4.67 20.75 12.41
CA GLU A 89 3.74 21.40 13.34
C GLU A 89 2.51 20.55 13.70
N THR A 90 2.39 19.33 13.16
CA THR A 90 1.15 18.56 13.24
C THR A 90 1.34 17.14 13.75
N TYR A 91 0.32 16.66 14.46
CA TYR A 91 0.21 15.29 14.95
C TYR A 91 -1.21 14.80 14.72
N LEU A 92 -1.35 13.50 14.47
CA LEU A 92 -2.65 12.85 14.56
C LEU A 92 -2.94 12.51 16.03
N ASN A 93 -4.00 13.10 16.56
CA ASN A 93 -4.46 12.87 17.93
C ASN A 93 -5.41 11.68 17.97
N ILE A 94 -5.06 10.66 18.76
CA ILE A 94 -5.87 9.45 18.95
C ILE A 94 -6.22 9.30 20.42
N THR A 95 -7.47 9.55 20.77
CA THR A 95 -7.95 9.47 22.14
C THR A 95 -8.55 8.08 22.43
N LEU A 96 -7.96 7.38 23.38
CA LEU A 96 -8.38 6.06 23.84
C LEU A 96 -9.02 6.17 25.23
N THR A 97 -10.17 5.52 25.42
CA THR A 97 -10.85 5.44 26.71
C THR A 97 -11.13 3.98 27.07
N ASN A 98 -10.80 3.58 28.31
CA ASN A 98 -10.93 2.19 28.72
C ASN A 98 -12.11 1.90 29.64
N LYS A 99 -12.31 0.61 29.98
CA LYS A 99 -13.37 0.14 30.88
C LYS A 99 -13.31 0.73 32.28
N ALA A 100 -12.12 1.09 32.75
CA ALA A 100 -11.91 1.74 34.03
C ALA A 100 -12.21 3.26 34.00
N GLY A 101 -12.53 3.82 32.83
CA GLY A 101 -12.80 5.26 32.66
C GLY A 101 -11.54 6.11 32.49
N TYR A 102 -10.35 5.51 32.41
CA TYR A 102 -9.13 6.24 32.08
C TYR A 102 -9.16 6.66 30.60
N SER A 103 -8.65 7.86 30.34
CA SER A 103 -8.56 8.42 29.00
C SER A 103 -7.16 8.95 28.72
N VAL A 104 -6.58 8.54 27.59
CA VAL A 104 -5.27 8.99 27.13
C VAL A 104 -5.37 9.46 25.68
N SER A 105 -4.66 10.53 25.33
CA SER A 105 -4.61 11.04 23.95
C SER A 105 -3.21 10.81 23.39
N LEU A 106 -3.07 9.82 22.51
CA LEU A 106 -1.83 9.49 21.82
C LEU A 106 -1.53 10.50 20.72
N LYS A 107 -0.26 10.83 20.54
CA LYS A 107 0.27 11.70 19.49
C LYS A 107 1.01 10.83 18.47
N MET A 108 0.43 10.68 17.30
CA MET A 108 1.03 9.94 16.19
C MET A 108 1.71 10.91 15.21
N ASP A 109 2.94 10.60 14.86
CA ASP A 109 3.70 11.26 13.80
C ASP A 109 3.06 10.97 12.44
N VAL A 110 2.80 12.02 11.66
CA VAL A 110 2.07 11.93 10.38
C VAL A 110 2.96 11.58 9.19
N THR A 111 4.28 11.52 9.38
CA THR A 111 5.27 11.21 8.33
C THR A 111 5.66 9.73 8.37
N GLY A 112 5.74 9.15 9.58
CA GLY A 112 6.15 7.77 9.82
C GLY A 112 5.11 6.90 10.51
N ALA A 113 3.91 7.43 10.82
CA ALA A 113 2.80 6.70 11.44
C ALA A 113 3.19 5.92 12.72
N TYR A 114 3.92 6.55 13.64
CA TYR A 114 4.28 5.97 14.93
C TYR A 114 4.02 6.95 16.08
N PHE A 115 3.89 6.46 17.31
CA PHE A 115 3.61 7.32 18.45
C PHE A 115 4.88 8.02 18.98
N THR A 116 4.83 9.34 19.11
CA THR A 116 5.92 10.18 19.64
C THR A 116 5.65 10.66 21.06
N GLY A 117 4.40 10.63 21.50
CA GLY A 117 4.01 11.08 22.82
C GLY A 117 2.56 10.76 23.14
N TYR A 118 2.14 11.11 24.35
CA TYR A 118 0.75 11.01 24.78
C TYR A 118 0.42 12.00 25.89
N VAL A 119 -0.87 12.28 26.06
CA VAL A 119 -1.41 13.10 27.16
C VAL A 119 -2.28 12.21 28.05
N ALA A 120 -2.04 12.27 29.36
CA ALA A 120 -2.75 11.51 30.38
C ALA A 120 -3.15 12.44 31.53
N GLY A 121 -4.42 12.86 31.57
CA GLY A 121 -4.90 13.86 32.53
C GLY A 121 -4.13 15.17 32.38
N LYS A 122 -3.42 15.59 33.43
CA LYS A 122 -2.56 16.79 33.42
C LYS A 122 -1.14 16.55 32.86
N TYR A 123 -0.79 15.31 32.54
CA TYR A 123 0.57 14.95 32.15
C TYR A 123 0.75 14.87 30.63
N SER A 124 1.87 15.40 30.13
CA SER A 124 2.35 15.21 28.76
C SER A 124 3.60 14.35 28.79
N CYS A 125 3.58 13.22 28.08
CA CYS A 125 4.68 12.27 28.07
C CYS A 125 5.27 12.16 26.66
N LEU A 126 6.58 12.31 26.55
CA LEU A 126 7.37 12.10 25.34
C LEU A 126 7.90 10.68 25.32
N LEU A 127 7.68 9.96 24.22
CA LEU A 127 8.21 8.62 24.01
C LEU A 127 9.56 8.73 23.28
N LYS A 128 10.64 8.37 23.97
CA LYS A 128 11.96 8.26 23.36
C LYS A 128 12.08 6.94 22.61
N ARG A 129 12.67 7.01 21.41
CA ARG A 129 12.86 5.86 20.53
C ARG A 129 14.28 5.85 19.98
N SER A 130 14.84 4.67 19.80
CA SER A 130 16.05 4.45 18.99
C SER A 130 15.59 3.85 17.66
N GLY A 131 15.67 4.62 16.58
CA GLY A 131 14.89 4.35 15.38
C GLY A 131 13.39 4.27 15.72
N ARG A 132 12.73 3.15 15.40
CA ARG A 132 11.31 2.89 15.74
C ARG A 132 11.12 2.13 17.05
N ALA A 133 12.19 1.62 17.67
CA ALA A 133 12.09 0.88 18.92
C ALA A 133 11.90 1.83 20.10
N PHE A 134 10.87 1.59 20.93
CA PHE A 134 10.66 2.34 22.16
C PHE A 134 11.77 2.05 23.17
N SER A 135 12.31 3.11 23.81
CA SER A 135 13.38 2.97 24.80
C SER A 135 12.96 3.45 26.19
N SER A 136 12.33 4.62 26.28
CA SER A 136 11.92 5.23 27.56
C SER A 136 10.90 6.34 27.33
N ALA A 137 10.29 6.84 28.40
CA ALA A 137 9.44 8.03 28.33
C ALA A 137 9.84 9.07 29.37
N ILE A 138 9.55 10.34 29.07
CA ILE A 138 9.69 11.46 30.00
C ILE A 138 8.35 12.20 30.07
N CYS A 139 7.84 12.42 31.27
CA CYS A 139 6.56 13.06 31.50
C CYS A 139 6.69 14.40 32.22
N TYR A 140 5.84 15.36 31.85
CA TYR A 140 5.77 16.71 32.39
C TYR A 140 4.34 16.99 32.89
N THR A 141 4.18 17.88 33.87
CA THR A 141 2.90 18.20 34.52
C THR A 141 2.05 19.24 33.79
N ASP A 142 2.47 19.70 32.60
CA ASP A 142 1.79 20.75 31.85
C ASP A 142 1.42 20.27 30.42
N PRO A 143 0.15 20.39 29.98
CA PRO A 143 -0.27 20.09 28.61
C PRO A 143 0.27 21.14 27.62
N TRP A 144 1.45 20.88 27.05
CA TRP A 144 1.96 21.52 25.81
C TRP A 144 1.97 23.07 25.79
N SER A 145 2.11 23.75 26.93
CA SER A 145 2.09 25.21 27.05
C SER A 145 3.44 25.91 26.81
N SER A 146 4.53 25.17 26.57
CA SER A 146 5.83 25.78 26.26
C SER A 146 6.31 25.37 24.87
N SER A 147 6.65 26.39 24.08
CA SER A 147 7.43 26.33 22.85
C SER A 147 8.65 25.39 22.94
N SER A 148 9.13 25.12 24.15
CA SER A 148 10.22 24.20 24.49
C SER A 148 9.95 22.71 24.18
N VAL A 149 8.69 22.22 24.27
CA VAL A 149 8.39 20.77 24.06
C VAL A 149 8.41 20.41 22.58
N ALA A 150 7.93 21.30 21.71
CA ALA A 150 8.03 21.14 20.25
C ALA A 150 9.49 21.12 19.78
N THR A 151 10.35 21.98 20.36
CA THR A 151 11.80 21.99 20.08
C THR A 151 12.49 20.74 20.65
N LEU A 152 12.06 20.21 21.79
CA LEU A 152 12.62 18.97 22.36
C LEU A 152 12.21 17.72 21.56
N LEU A 153 11.00 17.68 21.00
CA LEU A 153 10.54 16.65 20.07
C LEU A 153 11.45 16.57 18.83
N GLN A 154 11.87 17.71 18.28
CA GLN A 154 12.84 17.75 17.17
C GLN A 154 14.24 17.25 17.56
N SER A 155 14.66 17.46 18.83
CA SER A 155 16.00 17.08 19.31
C SER A 155 16.12 15.63 19.82
N SER A 156 15.01 14.99 20.19
CA SER A 156 14.99 13.63 20.74
C SER A 156 14.89 12.52 19.67
N ILE A 157 14.71 12.92 18.40
CA ILE A 157 14.85 12.06 17.23
C ILE A 157 16.35 11.77 17.04
N SER A 158 16.82 10.71 17.69
CA SER A 158 18.14 10.14 17.40
C SER A 158 18.08 9.55 16.00
N ARG A 159 18.73 10.21 15.04
CA ARG A 159 18.72 9.93 13.59
C ARG A 159 19.57 8.71 13.24
N GLU A 160 19.18 7.54 13.72
CA GLU A 160 19.70 6.27 13.20
C GLU A 160 18.59 5.54 12.44
N ARG A 161 18.81 5.39 11.13
CA ARG A 161 17.93 4.69 10.18
C ARG A 161 18.16 3.18 10.20
N SER A 162 18.56 2.64 11.37
CA SER A 162 18.89 1.24 11.56
C SER A 162 17.98 0.61 12.61
N TYR A 163 17.35 -0.50 12.23
CA TYR A 163 16.75 -1.43 13.16
C TYR A 163 17.88 -2.22 13.83
N PRO A 164 18.10 -2.14 15.15
CA PRO A 164 18.75 -3.25 15.80
C PRO A 164 17.82 -4.46 15.69
N ALA A 165 18.38 -5.58 15.23
CA ALA A 165 17.80 -6.91 15.43
C ALA A 165 17.84 -7.21 16.94
N GLY A 166 16.95 -6.55 17.68
CA GLY A 166 16.85 -6.60 19.12
C GLY A 166 15.61 -7.39 19.49
N GLN A 167 15.84 -8.62 19.90
CA GLN A 167 14.88 -9.53 20.50
C GLN A 167 14.18 -8.84 21.68
N HIS A 168 13.06 -8.17 21.43
CA HIS A 168 12.19 -7.66 22.49
C HIS A 168 11.21 -8.74 22.86
N ASP A 169 11.65 -9.60 23.77
CA ASP A 169 10.88 -10.66 24.44
C ASP A 169 9.86 -10.07 25.46
N LEU A 170 9.24 -8.93 25.11
CA LEU A 170 8.26 -8.20 25.93
C LEU A 170 6.85 -8.20 25.29
N GLY A 171 6.68 -8.89 24.17
CA GLY A 171 5.41 -9.03 23.46
C GLY A 171 4.37 -9.80 24.27
N ALA A 172 3.11 -9.42 24.14
CA ALA A 172 2.03 -10.26 24.63
C ALA A 172 2.06 -11.56 23.83
N ALA A 173 2.12 -12.73 24.47
CA ALA A 173 2.04 -14.02 23.76
C ALA A 173 0.79 -14.12 22.85
N THR A 174 -0.25 -13.34 23.19
CA THR A 174 -1.44 -13.14 22.37
C THR A 174 -1.93 -11.69 22.49
N TRP A 175 -2.31 -11.09 21.37
CA TRP A 175 -2.95 -9.77 21.30
C TRP A 175 -4.48 -9.90 21.46
N ARG A 176 -5.07 -9.18 22.41
CA ARG A 176 -6.51 -9.20 22.73
C ARG A 176 -7.02 -7.79 23.02
N ALA A 177 -8.35 -7.62 22.97
CA ALA A 177 -9.01 -6.38 23.40
C ALA A 177 -8.57 -5.92 24.81
N LYS A 178 -8.34 -6.85 25.75
CA LYS A 178 -7.89 -6.52 27.12
C LYS A 178 -6.47 -5.96 27.18
N ASP A 179 -5.60 -6.30 26.23
CA ASP A 179 -4.22 -5.82 26.24
C ASP A 179 -4.19 -4.33 25.84
N LEU A 180 -5.07 -3.91 24.91
CA LEU A 180 -5.30 -2.49 24.60
C LEU A 180 -6.01 -1.75 25.75
N ASP A 181 -6.97 -2.39 26.43
CA ASP A 181 -7.65 -1.83 27.61
C ASP A 181 -6.66 -1.57 28.77
N GLN A 182 -5.76 -2.53 29.02
CA GLN A 182 -4.68 -2.41 29.99
C GLN A 182 -3.64 -1.37 29.57
N ALA A 183 -3.31 -1.27 28.28
CA ALA A 183 -2.39 -0.25 27.78
C ALA A 183 -2.85 1.17 28.14
N VAL A 184 -4.14 1.47 28.03
CA VAL A 184 -4.71 2.75 28.44
C VAL A 184 -4.51 3.01 29.94
N SER A 185 -4.76 2.01 30.80
CA SER A 185 -4.50 2.11 32.24
C SER A 185 -3.02 2.38 32.53
N SER A 186 -2.12 1.62 31.92
CA SER A 186 -0.68 1.73 32.13
C SER A 186 -0.15 3.09 31.68
N LEU A 187 -0.55 3.58 30.51
CA LEU A 187 -0.18 4.91 30.02
C LEU A 187 -0.67 6.02 30.96
N PHE A 188 -1.91 5.89 31.46
CA PHE A 188 -2.51 6.88 32.36
C PHE A 188 -1.82 6.93 33.73
N LEU A 189 -1.46 5.77 34.27
CA LEU A 189 -0.90 5.62 35.63
C LEU A 189 0.63 5.77 35.70
N PHE A 190 1.34 5.58 34.59
CA PHE A 190 2.80 5.74 34.53
C PHE A 190 3.30 7.10 35.06
N PRO A 191 2.78 8.27 34.61
CA PRO A 191 3.26 9.55 35.11
C PRO A 191 2.95 9.81 36.59
N THR A 192 2.04 9.04 37.21
CA THR A 192 1.74 9.14 38.64
C THR A 192 2.61 8.23 39.50
N GLY A 193 3.51 7.44 38.89
CA GLY A 193 4.31 6.42 39.57
C GLY A 193 3.57 5.12 39.88
N ASN A 194 2.32 4.96 39.40
CA ASN A 194 1.47 3.80 39.68
C ASN A 194 1.50 2.73 38.56
N ALA A 195 2.42 2.84 37.61
CA ALA A 195 2.73 1.80 36.63
C ALA A 195 4.25 1.70 36.41
N THR A 196 4.74 0.49 36.14
CA THR A 196 6.16 0.23 35.95
C THR A 196 6.65 0.62 34.55
N LYS A 197 7.97 0.63 34.33
CA LYS A 197 8.55 0.85 32.99
C LYS A 197 8.19 -0.31 32.05
N GLU A 198 8.10 -1.52 32.58
CA GLU A 198 7.70 -2.73 31.88
C GLU A 198 6.23 -2.64 31.43
N ASP A 199 5.35 -2.12 32.29
CA ASP A 199 3.95 -1.86 31.94
C ASP A 199 3.82 -0.81 30.84
N LEU A 200 4.60 0.27 30.92
CA LEU A 200 4.66 1.27 29.87
C LEU A 200 5.16 0.68 28.54
N SER A 201 6.23 -0.12 28.58
CA SER A 201 6.78 -0.76 27.37
C SER A 201 5.74 -1.66 26.69
N ARG A 202 5.03 -2.48 27.47
CA ARG A 202 3.94 -3.33 26.98
C ARG A 202 2.78 -2.50 26.42
N ALA A 203 2.44 -1.38 27.06
CA ALA A 203 1.38 -0.50 26.61
C ALA A 203 1.71 0.18 25.27
N VAL A 204 2.94 0.66 25.11
CA VAL A 204 3.41 1.26 23.84
C VAL A 204 3.44 0.20 22.74
N ALA A 205 3.94 -1.01 23.03
CA ALA A 205 3.94 -2.12 22.07
C ALA A 205 2.51 -2.51 21.61
N ALA A 206 1.54 -2.53 22.54
CA ALA A 206 0.13 -2.75 22.19
C ALA A 206 -0.42 -1.65 21.29
N CYS A 207 -0.11 -0.38 21.56
CA CYS A 207 -0.52 0.73 20.70
C CYS A 207 0.13 0.63 19.31
N ASP A 208 1.44 0.36 19.24
CA ASP A 208 2.16 0.24 17.97
C ASP A 208 1.58 -0.91 17.12
N MET A 209 1.41 -2.11 17.68
CA MET A 209 0.89 -3.25 16.92
C MET A 209 -0.60 -3.10 16.58
N MET A 210 -1.42 -2.75 17.57
CA MET A 210 -2.88 -2.74 17.44
C MET A 210 -3.44 -1.45 16.85
N ILE A 211 -2.64 -0.41 16.65
CA ILE A 211 -3.11 0.85 16.05
C ILE A 211 -2.22 1.25 14.88
N ALA A 212 -0.93 1.48 15.10
CA ALA A 212 -0.03 1.97 14.05
C ALA A 212 0.16 0.93 12.93
N SER A 213 0.63 -0.28 13.28
CA SER A 213 0.83 -1.39 12.35
C SER A 213 -0.50 -1.86 11.74
N ALA A 214 -1.59 -1.88 12.53
CA ALA A 214 -2.91 -2.14 11.99
C ALA A 214 -3.34 -1.08 10.95
N ALA A 215 -3.08 0.21 11.18
CA ALA A 215 -3.36 1.25 10.18
C ALA A 215 -2.50 1.06 8.92
N THR A 216 -1.24 0.66 9.05
CA THR A 216 -0.35 0.47 7.91
C THR A 216 -0.67 -0.77 7.07
N PHE A 217 -1.00 -1.89 7.72
CA PHE A 217 -1.12 -3.20 7.09
C PHE A 217 -2.55 -3.76 7.22
N PRO A 218 -3.30 -3.93 6.11
CA PRO A 218 -4.61 -4.58 6.13
C PRO A 218 -4.60 -5.95 6.80
N TYR A 219 -3.55 -6.74 6.59
CA TYR A 219 -3.35 -8.03 7.25
C TYR A 219 -3.36 -7.91 8.78
N ILE A 220 -2.57 -6.98 9.34
CA ILE A 220 -2.46 -6.80 10.79
C ILE A 220 -3.80 -6.30 11.35
N GLN A 221 -4.46 -5.36 10.69
CA GLN A 221 -5.80 -4.92 11.13
C GLN A 221 -6.82 -6.06 11.18
N ARG A 222 -6.83 -6.96 10.19
CA ARG A 222 -7.73 -8.13 10.21
C ARG A 222 -7.40 -9.10 11.32
N ARG A 223 -6.11 -9.36 11.55
CA ARG A 223 -5.64 -10.15 12.69
C ARG A 223 -6.14 -9.53 14.00
N MET A 224 -5.89 -8.24 14.22
CA MET A 224 -6.28 -7.55 15.45
C MET A 224 -7.81 -7.43 15.62
N SER A 225 -8.57 -7.26 14.53
CA SER A 225 -10.03 -7.28 14.54
C SER A 225 -10.59 -8.61 15.08
N ALA A 226 -10.01 -9.74 14.66
CA ALA A 226 -10.39 -11.05 15.18
C ALA A 226 -10.13 -11.17 16.71
N GLY A 227 -9.03 -10.58 17.19
CA GLY A 227 -8.68 -10.51 18.62
C GLY A 227 -9.59 -9.60 19.47
N MET A 228 -10.53 -8.89 18.84
CA MET A 228 -11.59 -8.13 19.54
C MET A 228 -12.79 -8.99 19.93
N ARG A 229 -12.88 -10.25 19.46
CA ARG A 229 -13.91 -11.20 19.89
C ARG A 229 -13.53 -11.82 21.24
N ASP A 230 -14.51 -12.05 22.11
CA ASP A 230 -14.28 -12.63 23.43
C ASP A 230 -13.69 -14.06 23.33
N GLY A 231 -12.67 -14.34 24.15
CA GLY A 231 -12.22 -15.70 24.46
C GLY A 231 -10.92 -16.18 23.81
N ASN A 232 -10.52 -15.73 22.62
CA ASN A 232 -9.27 -16.14 21.96
C ASN A 232 -8.50 -14.95 21.39
N GLY A 233 -7.25 -14.78 21.86
CA GLY A 233 -6.35 -13.75 21.34
C GLY A 233 -5.65 -14.15 20.04
N VAL A 234 -5.03 -13.19 19.39
CA VAL A 234 -4.22 -13.40 18.20
C VAL A 234 -2.82 -13.77 18.62
N SER A 235 -2.31 -14.93 18.22
CA SER A 235 -0.91 -15.28 18.48
C SER A 235 0.02 -14.19 17.98
N ASP A 236 0.95 -13.78 18.83
CA ASP A 236 2.04 -12.91 18.40
C ASP A 236 3.06 -13.75 17.65
N ASP A 237 3.06 -13.64 16.33
CA ASP A 237 3.88 -14.45 15.45
C ASP A 237 4.75 -13.57 14.53
N PRO A 238 5.85 -14.12 14.00
CA PRO A 238 6.82 -13.34 13.23
C PRO A 238 6.23 -12.61 12.01
N SER A 239 5.10 -13.06 11.44
CA SER A 239 4.47 -12.36 10.30
C SER A 239 4.00 -10.95 10.63
N LEU A 240 3.68 -10.66 11.89
CA LEU A 240 3.27 -9.33 12.34
C LEU A 240 4.48 -8.38 12.43
N HIS A 241 5.51 -8.82 13.17
CA HIS A 241 6.70 -8.01 13.44
C HIS A 241 7.57 -7.82 12.20
N VAL A 242 7.75 -8.87 11.39
CA VAL A 242 8.54 -8.75 10.14
C VAL A 242 7.87 -7.77 9.17
N LEU A 243 6.54 -7.74 9.07
CA LEU A 243 5.87 -6.71 8.26
C LEU A 243 6.17 -5.30 8.78
N GLN A 244 6.03 -5.09 10.09
CA GLN A 244 6.31 -3.81 10.73
C GLN A 244 7.75 -3.35 10.47
N GLU A 245 8.73 -4.25 10.64
CA GLU A 245 10.14 -3.96 10.37
C GLU A 245 10.42 -3.66 8.89
N ARG A 246 9.72 -4.37 7.98
CA ARG A 246 9.93 -4.26 6.53
C ARG A 246 9.16 -3.10 5.89
N TRP A 247 8.34 -2.36 6.63
CA TRP A 247 7.54 -1.27 6.07
C TRP A 247 8.37 -0.22 5.32
N LEU A 248 9.51 0.19 5.90
CA LEU A 248 10.43 1.15 5.28
C LEU A 248 10.99 0.63 3.96
N ALA A 249 11.45 -0.63 3.96
CA ALA A 249 12.00 -1.28 2.77
C ALA A 249 10.93 -1.44 1.69
N LEU A 250 9.70 -1.82 2.05
CA LEU A 250 8.56 -1.89 1.13
C LEU A 250 8.23 -0.50 0.56
N SER A 251 8.20 0.54 1.40
CA SER A 251 7.91 1.91 0.99
C SER A 251 8.94 2.43 -0.02
N ALA A 252 10.22 2.22 0.25
CA ALA A 252 11.30 2.58 -0.66
C ALA A 252 11.23 1.75 -1.96
N ALA A 253 11.08 0.42 -1.87
CA ALA A 253 11.05 -0.45 -3.04
C ALA A 253 9.89 -0.13 -3.99
N VAL A 254 8.69 0.19 -3.45
CA VAL A 254 7.55 0.63 -4.25
C VAL A 254 7.83 1.99 -4.91
N GLN A 255 8.39 2.96 -4.19
CA GLN A 255 8.65 4.30 -4.72
C GLN A 255 9.80 4.36 -5.71
N GLN A 256 10.78 3.46 -5.59
CA GLN A 256 11.94 3.31 -6.48
C GLN A 256 11.71 2.28 -7.59
N SER A 257 10.55 1.60 -7.60
CA SER A 257 10.20 0.64 -8.64
C SER A 257 10.23 1.29 -10.03
N PHE A 258 10.64 0.51 -11.02
CA PHE A 258 10.62 0.94 -12.42
C PHE A 258 9.77 -0.04 -13.22
N GLN A 259 8.76 0.49 -13.93
CA GLN A 259 7.84 -0.31 -14.73
C GLN A 259 7.19 -1.46 -13.94
N GLY A 260 6.92 -1.24 -12.65
CA GLY A 260 6.28 -2.20 -11.74
C GLY A 260 7.24 -3.19 -11.07
N ALA A 261 8.50 -3.29 -11.50
CA ALA A 261 9.51 -4.16 -10.90
C ALA A 261 10.35 -3.42 -9.85
N PHE A 262 10.71 -4.12 -8.78
CA PHE A 262 11.58 -3.57 -7.74
C PHE A 262 13.05 -3.64 -8.15
N PRO A 263 13.88 -2.67 -7.73
CA PRO A 263 15.34 -2.74 -7.91
C PRO A 263 15.95 -3.90 -7.12
N ALA A 264 15.42 -4.15 -5.92
CA ALA A 264 15.80 -5.26 -5.06
C ALA A 264 14.53 -5.83 -4.40
N PRO A 265 14.46 -7.16 -4.21
CA PRO A 265 13.34 -7.80 -3.54
C PRO A 265 13.30 -7.43 -2.06
N VAL A 266 12.09 -7.35 -1.51
CA VAL A 266 11.86 -7.28 -0.06
C VAL A 266 11.23 -8.59 0.38
N THR A 267 11.76 -9.21 1.44
CA THR A 267 11.21 -10.44 1.99
C THR A 267 10.37 -10.16 3.22
N VAL A 268 9.18 -10.74 3.26
CA VAL A 268 8.28 -10.72 4.42
C VAL A 268 7.98 -12.16 4.86
N GLN A 269 7.59 -12.34 6.12
CA GLN A 269 7.30 -13.67 6.66
C GLN A 269 5.80 -13.89 6.74
N ARG A 270 5.40 -15.12 6.45
CA ARG A 270 4.02 -15.60 6.52
C ARG A 270 3.74 -16.24 7.87
N SER A 271 2.47 -16.29 8.28
CA SER A 271 2.06 -16.92 9.55
C SER A 271 2.40 -18.41 9.63
N ASN A 272 2.56 -19.09 8.49
CA ASN A 272 3.01 -20.48 8.40
C ASN A 272 4.55 -20.64 8.45
N GLY A 273 5.29 -19.56 8.74
CA GLY A 273 6.75 -19.54 8.83
C GLY A 273 7.48 -19.42 7.49
N LYS A 274 6.79 -19.57 6.34
CA LYS A 274 7.41 -19.44 5.01
C LYS A 274 7.72 -17.98 4.67
N TRP A 275 8.77 -17.78 3.88
CA TRP A 275 9.11 -16.47 3.35
C TRP A 275 8.32 -16.16 2.08
N LEU A 276 7.83 -14.93 1.97
CA LEU A 276 7.25 -14.35 0.76
C LEU A 276 8.23 -13.33 0.19
N ARG A 277 8.62 -13.52 -1.07
CA ARG A 277 9.43 -12.55 -1.80
C ARG A 277 8.52 -11.55 -2.49
N VAL A 278 8.73 -10.27 -2.22
CA VAL A 278 8.03 -9.16 -2.86
C VAL A 278 9.03 -8.44 -3.76
N ASP A 279 8.93 -8.63 -5.06
CA ASP A 279 9.85 -8.07 -6.05
C ASP A 279 9.17 -7.17 -7.09
N ASN A 280 7.88 -6.90 -6.89
CA ASN A 280 7.08 -6.09 -7.78
C ASN A 280 5.95 -5.38 -7.02
N VAL A 281 5.47 -4.30 -7.63
CA VAL A 281 4.41 -3.44 -7.09
C VAL A 281 3.11 -4.21 -6.88
N ARG A 282 2.72 -5.09 -7.82
CA ARG A 282 1.44 -5.80 -7.76
C ARG A 282 1.35 -6.72 -6.54
N THR A 283 2.45 -7.37 -6.15
CA THR A 283 2.52 -8.15 -4.90
C THR A 283 2.52 -7.26 -3.66
N ALA A 284 3.05 -6.04 -3.73
CA ALA A 284 3.15 -5.12 -2.58
C ALA A 284 1.85 -4.36 -2.27
N VAL A 285 1.08 -3.95 -3.29
CA VAL A 285 -0.17 -3.18 -3.15
C VAL A 285 -1.16 -3.75 -2.13
N PRO A 286 -1.48 -5.05 -2.09
CA PRO A 286 -2.42 -5.58 -1.10
C PRO A 286 -1.84 -5.68 0.32
N LEU A 287 -0.53 -5.45 0.50
CA LEU A 287 0.13 -5.61 1.80
C LEU A 287 0.10 -4.32 2.62
N VAL A 288 0.11 -3.16 1.98
CA VAL A 288 0.25 -1.84 2.63
C VAL A 288 -0.86 -0.88 2.22
N SER A 289 -1.37 -0.11 3.16
CA SER A 289 -2.40 0.91 2.92
C SER A 289 -1.81 2.27 2.54
N PHE A 290 -0.60 2.58 3.00
CA PHE A 290 0.13 3.80 2.68
C PHE A 290 1.65 3.58 2.86
N LEU A 291 2.44 4.48 2.28
CA LEU A 291 3.90 4.43 2.27
C LEU A 291 4.49 5.60 3.07
N GLU A 292 5.61 5.36 3.76
CA GLU A 292 6.46 6.44 4.24
C GLU A 292 7.07 7.17 3.04
N HIS A 293 7.20 8.50 3.12
CA HIS A 293 7.79 9.27 2.04
C HIS A 293 9.27 8.91 1.86
N ASP A 294 9.62 8.40 0.69
CA ASP A 294 11.02 8.12 0.38
C ASP A 294 11.72 9.41 -0.03
N THR A 295 12.72 9.82 0.75
CA THR A 295 13.56 11.00 0.49
C THR A 295 14.32 10.91 -0.85
N CYS A 296 14.27 9.76 -1.51
CA CYS A 296 14.93 9.54 -2.78
C CYS A 296 14.33 10.27 -4.00
N LYS A 297 13.05 10.66 -3.99
CA LYS A 297 12.43 11.34 -5.14
C LYS A 297 12.85 12.81 -5.29
N SER A 298 13.33 13.47 -4.23
CA SER A 298 13.57 14.92 -4.22
C SER A 298 14.88 15.37 -4.89
N SER A 299 15.80 14.45 -5.21
CA SER A 299 17.13 14.79 -5.71
C SER A 299 17.24 14.97 -7.22
N SER A 300 16.21 14.65 -8.01
CA SER A 300 16.27 14.79 -9.49
C SER A 300 15.77 16.14 -10.02
N ALA A 301 15.00 16.91 -9.23
CA ALA A 301 14.47 18.21 -9.65
C ALA A 301 15.43 19.39 -9.35
N ALA A 302 16.33 19.24 -8.37
CA ALA A 302 17.26 20.30 -7.97
C ALA A 302 18.59 20.32 -8.75
N ALA A 303 18.90 19.27 -9.52
CA ALA A 303 20.19 19.14 -10.20
C ALA A 303 20.32 19.90 -11.54
N SER A 304 19.30 20.66 -11.96
CA SER A 304 19.28 21.33 -13.28
C SER A 304 19.60 22.84 -13.26
N GLN A 305 20.17 23.40 -12.19
CA GLN A 305 20.47 24.85 -12.14
C GLN A 305 21.89 25.27 -11.70
N GLN A 306 22.89 24.38 -11.74
CA GLN A 306 24.28 24.83 -11.55
C GLN A 306 25.12 24.63 -12.82
N LEU A 307 25.46 25.74 -13.48
CA LEU A 307 26.47 25.83 -14.54
C LEU A 307 27.89 25.54 -14.00
N PRO A 308 28.83 25.12 -14.86
CA PRO A 308 30.04 24.43 -14.45
C PRO A 308 31.17 25.41 -14.10
N MET A 309 31.94 25.12 -13.05
CA MET A 309 33.33 25.57 -12.96
C MET A 309 34.27 24.36 -12.90
N VAL A 310 35.26 24.43 -13.78
CA VAL A 310 36.27 23.42 -14.09
C VAL A 310 37.40 23.49 -13.05
N ILE A 311 37.88 22.33 -12.60
CA ILE A 311 39.27 21.83 -12.72
C ILE A 311 39.29 20.42 -12.10
N ARG A 312 39.70 19.43 -12.91
CA ARG A 312 39.98 18.06 -12.46
C ARG A 312 41.35 18.02 -11.80
N SER A 313 41.44 17.32 -10.68
CA SER A 313 42.65 16.69 -10.18
C SER A 313 42.28 15.28 -9.73
N VAL A 314 43.00 14.28 -10.26
CA VAL A 314 42.79 12.85 -10.02
C VAL A 314 43.66 12.43 -8.85
N VAL A 315 43.03 11.97 -7.76
CA VAL A 315 43.59 10.97 -6.84
C VAL A 315 42.41 10.14 -6.32
N GLU A 316 42.44 8.83 -6.55
CA GLU A 316 41.61 7.85 -5.85
C GLU A 316 42.09 7.79 -4.40
N GLU A 317 41.26 8.23 -3.45
CA GLU A 317 41.26 7.71 -2.09
C GLU A 317 39.88 7.96 -1.44
N ALA A 318 39.49 7.02 -0.57
CA ALA A 318 38.14 6.80 -0.09
C ALA A 318 37.55 8.00 0.67
N ASP A 319 36.47 8.57 0.14
CA ASP A 319 35.78 9.70 0.76
C ASP A 319 34.64 9.25 1.69
N MET A 320 34.88 9.42 2.98
CA MET A 320 33.87 9.60 4.02
C MET A 320 33.23 10.98 3.85
N GLY A 321 32.23 11.09 2.96
CA GLY A 321 31.50 12.33 2.69
C GLY A 321 30.00 12.09 2.60
N GLY A 322 29.25 12.65 3.55
CA GLY A 322 27.78 12.57 3.65
C GLY A 322 27.04 13.31 2.54
N GLY A 323 27.09 12.77 1.32
CA GLY A 323 26.16 13.11 0.26
C GLY A 323 24.83 12.38 0.47
N ALA A 324 23.70 13.09 0.29
CA ALA A 324 22.39 12.47 0.22
C ALA A 324 22.42 11.28 -0.76
N PRO A 325 21.76 10.14 -0.46
CA PRO A 325 21.80 8.98 -1.34
C PRO A 325 21.29 9.40 -2.73
N VAL A 326 22.19 9.39 -3.72
CA VAL A 326 21.80 9.54 -5.12
C VAL A 326 21.02 8.29 -5.48
N CYS A 327 19.75 8.47 -5.81
CA CYS A 327 18.85 7.37 -6.08
C CYS A 327 19.12 6.85 -7.48
N SER A 328 20.14 5.99 -7.59
CA SER A 328 19.89 4.58 -7.89
C SER A 328 18.81 4.31 -8.93
N GLN A 329 18.86 4.98 -10.07
CA GLN A 329 17.78 4.97 -11.04
C GLN A 329 17.78 3.61 -11.79
N ALA A 330 17.10 2.60 -11.23
CA ALA A 330 17.26 1.19 -11.62
C ALA A 330 16.70 0.82 -13.00
N GLU A 331 17.32 -0.16 -13.64
CA GLU A 331 16.90 -0.85 -14.87
C GLU A 331 16.78 -2.36 -14.58
N PRO A 332 15.67 -2.81 -13.97
CA PRO A 332 15.54 -4.16 -13.46
C PRO A 332 15.53 -5.19 -14.59
N THR A 333 16.15 -6.34 -14.32
CA THR A 333 16.09 -7.53 -15.20
C THR A 333 15.25 -8.61 -14.52
N THR A 334 14.10 -8.91 -15.11
CA THR A 334 13.12 -9.87 -14.57
C THR A 334 12.56 -10.77 -15.66
N ARG A 335 11.79 -11.78 -15.28
CA ARG A 335 10.85 -12.40 -16.23
C ARG A 335 9.63 -11.50 -16.39
N ILE A 336 8.91 -11.68 -17.48
CA ILE A 336 7.59 -11.09 -17.72
C ILE A 336 6.60 -12.24 -17.69
N VAL A 337 5.85 -12.36 -16.59
CA VAL A 337 4.92 -13.47 -16.35
C VAL A 337 3.49 -12.99 -16.59
N GLY A 338 2.70 -13.74 -17.34
CA GLY A 338 1.34 -13.35 -17.68
C GLY A 338 0.38 -14.53 -17.67
N PRO A 339 -0.44 -14.70 -18.73
CA PRO A 339 -1.53 -15.68 -18.77
C PRO A 339 -1.13 -17.07 -18.31
N GLU A 340 -1.93 -17.65 -17.40
CA GLU A 340 -1.71 -18.99 -16.83
C GLU A 340 -0.35 -19.17 -16.13
N GLY A 341 0.30 -18.08 -15.71
CA GLY A 341 1.62 -18.12 -15.08
C GLY A 341 2.76 -18.42 -16.05
N ARG A 342 2.56 -18.20 -17.36
CA ARG A 342 3.58 -18.41 -18.40
C ARG A 342 4.44 -17.17 -18.61
N CYS A 343 5.66 -17.39 -19.07
CA CYS A 343 6.66 -16.36 -19.30
C CYS A 343 6.73 -15.97 -20.78
N VAL A 344 7.00 -14.69 -21.03
CA VAL A 344 7.40 -14.16 -22.34
C VAL A 344 8.80 -14.71 -22.68
N ASP A 345 8.90 -15.45 -23.79
CA ASP A 345 10.05 -16.28 -24.14
C ASP A 345 10.51 -16.06 -25.58
N VAL A 346 11.82 -15.96 -25.80
CA VAL A 346 12.42 -16.03 -27.13
C VAL A 346 12.64 -17.51 -27.49
N PRO A 347 11.93 -18.06 -28.48
CA PRO A 347 11.88 -19.50 -28.70
C PRO A 347 13.27 -20.10 -28.97
N TYR A 348 13.57 -21.21 -28.30
CA TYR A 348 14.83 -21.97 -28.45
C TYR A 348 16.12 -21.16 -28.20
N ASN A 349 16.03 -20.02 -27.51
CA ASN A 349 17.17 -19.12 -27.27
C ASN A 349 17.87 -18.66 -28.58
N ARG A 350 17.11 -18.56 -29.70
CA ARG A 350 17.64 -18.12 -31.00
C ARG A 350 17.27 -16.67 -31.28
N TYR A 351 18.28 -15.81 -31.39
CA TYR A 351 18.12 -14.37 -31.65
C TYR A 351 18.50 -14.02 -33.08
N TYR A 352 17.51 -13.60 -33.85
CA TYR A 352 17.68 -12.92 -35.13
C TYR A 352 16.48 -11.98 -35.32
N SER A 353 16.69 -10.88 -36.04
CA SER A 353 15.66 -9.86 -36.27
C SER A 353 14.38 -10.48 -36.85
N GLY A 354 13.24 -10.11 -36.27
CA GLY A 354 11.93 -10.60 -36.68
C GLY A 354 11.51 -11.94 -36.08
N ARG A 355 12.34 -12.57 -35.22
CA ARG A 355 11.94 -13.80 -34.51
C ARG A 355 10.78 -13.50 -33.56
N GLN A 356 9.64 -14.15 -33.79
CA GLN A 356 8.47 -13.99 -32.92
C GLN A 356 8.72 -14.52 -31.50
N VAL A 357 8.28 -13.74 -30.53
CA VAL A 357 8.25 -14.07 -29.10
C VAL A 357 7.00 -14.90 -28.78
N GLN A 358 7.12 -15.83 -27.84
CA GLN A 358 6.04 -16.77 -27.49
C GLN A 358 5.76 -16.80 -25.98
N LEU A 359 4.67 -17.47 -25.59
CA LEU A 359 4.49 -17.98 -24.25
C LEU A 359 5.21 -19.31 -24.05
N TRP A 360 5.94 -19.42 -22.94
CA TRP A 360 6.57 -20.65 -22.51
C TRP A 360 6.45 -20.85 -21.00
N SER A 361 6.58 -22.09 -20.54
CA SER A 361 6.70 -22.37 -19.11
C SER A 361 7.88 -21.57 -18.55
N CYS A 362 7.67 -20.94 -17.39
CA CYS A 362 8.71 -20.17 -16.74
C CYS A 362 9.86 -21.07 -16.29
N LYS A 363 11.08 -20.70 -16.66
CA LYS A 363 12.30 -21.41 -16.28
C LYS A 363 12.82 -20.88 -14.94
N SER A 364 13.38 -21.75 -14.10
CA SER A 364 14.03 -21.38 -12.83
C SER A 364 15.54 -21.15 -12.94
N ASN A 365 16.10 -21.17 -14.15
CA ASN A 365 17.52 -21.01 -14.43
C ASN A 365 17.86 -19.59 -14.96
N GLY A 366 19.12 -19.35 -15.31
CA GLY A 366 19.60 -18.06 -15.85
C GLY A 366 19.46 -17.91 -17.36
N ASP A 367 18.63 -18.71 -18.04
CA ASP A 367 18.52 -18.65 -19.50
C ASP A 367 18.02 -17.27 -19.95
N VAL A 368 18.85 -16.57 -20.72
CA VAL A 368 18.61 -15.18 -21.12
C VAL A 368 17.30 -15.00 -21.91
N ASN A 369 16.81 -16.04 -22.61
CA ASN A 369 15.59 -15.99 -23.42
C ASN A 369 14.27 -15.78 -22.65
N GLN A 370 14.29 -15.77 -21.32
CA GLN A 370 13.16 -15.35 -20.49
C GLN A 370 13.50 -14.18 -19.57
N LEU A 371 14.71 -13.62 -19.69
CA LEU A 371 15.17 -12.48 -18.91
C LEU A 371 15.05 -11.22 -19.76
N TRP A 372 14.33 -10.25 -19.21
CA TRP A 372 14.01 -8.99 -19.86
C TRP A 372 14.46 -7.82 -18.99
N THR A 373 15.34 -6.99 -19.52
CA THR A 373 15.79 -5.76 -18.87
C THR A 373 14.90 -4.60 -19.31
N PHE A 374 14.24 -3.96 -18.34
CA PHE A 374 13.45 -2.75 -18.56
C PHE A 374 14.37 -1.54 -18.56
N LYS A 375 14.59 -0.95 -19.75
CA LYS A 375 15.49 0.18 -19.94
C LYS A 375 14.77 1.51 -19.82
N ARG A 376 15.52 2.54 -19.45
CA ARG A 376 15.03 3.92 -19.23
C ARG A 376 14.57 4.63 -20.49
N ASP A 377 15.16 4.26 -21.62
CA ASP A 377 14.68 4.67 -22.94
C ASP A 377 13.29 4.09 -23.29
N GLY A 378 12.74 3.20 -22.44
CA GLY A 378 11.47 2.51 -22.60
C GLY A 378 11.54 1.24 -23.44
N THR A 379 12.72 0.84 -23.89
CA THR A 379 12.91 -0.46 -24.52
C THR A 379 12.90 -1.57 -23.47
N VAL A 380 12.45 -2.75 -23.88
CA VAL A 380 12.50 -3.97 -23.07
C VAL A 380 13.43 -4.94 -23.78
N ARG A 381 14.55 -5.30 -23.16
CA ARG A 381 15.66 -5.96 -23.88
C ARG A 381 15.96 -7.35 -23.38
N SER A 382 16.29 -8.25 -24.29
CA SER A 382 16.80 -9.59 -23.99
C SER A 382 17.95 -9.92 -24.92
N ASN A 383 19.08 -10.35 -24.35
CA ASN A 383 20.33 -10.65 -25.08
C ASN A 383 20.77 -9.56 -26.10
N GLY A 384 20.63 -8.29 -25.72
CA GLY A 384 20.97 -7.14 -26.58
C GLY A 384 19.92 -6.75 -27.63
N MET A 385 18.89 -7.57 -27.84
CA MET A 385 17.78 -7.31 -28.75
C MET A 385 16.58 -6.70 -28.01
N CYS A 386 15.74 -5.96 -28.73
CA CYS A 386 14.56 -5.27 -28.20
C CYS A 386 13.27 -6.04 -28.48
N LEU A 387 12.38 -6.12 -27.49
CA LEU A 387 10.98 -6.52 -27.65
C LEU A 387 10.31 -5.48 -28.55
N THR A 388 9.84 -5.89 -29.72
CA THR A 388 9.45 -4.98 -30.79
C THR A 388 8.16 -5.46 -31.45
N ALA A 389 7.20 -4.57 -31.67
CA ALA A 389 6.05 -4.88 -32.51
C ALA A 389 6.46 -4.86 -34.00
N ALA A 390 6.07 -5.88 -34.76
CA ALA A 390 6.33 -5.92 -36.20
C ALA A 390 5.72 -4.69 -36.91
N ALA A 391 4.55 -4.24 -36.45
CA ALA A 391 3.92 -2.98 -36.86
C ALA A 391 3.25 -2.30 -35.66
N ALA A 392 3.63 -1.04 -35.37
CA ALA A 392 3.21 -0.34 -34.15
C ALA A 392 1.72 0.05 -34.12
N ALA A 393 1.11 0.30 -35.28
CA ALA A 393 -0.27 0.79 -35.40
C ALA A 393 -1.28 -0.29 -35.83
N GLN A 394 -0.85 -1.54 -36.00
CA GLN A 394 -1.70 -2.62 -36.50
C GLN A 394 -2.03 -3.62 -35.39
N ALA A 395 -3.28 -3.61 -34.92
CA ALA A 395 -3.76 -4.64 -34.01
C ALA A 395 -3.66 -6.03 -34.64
N GLY A 396 -3.13 -7.00 -33.89
CA GLY A 396 -2.78 -8.34 -34.33
C GLY A 396 -1.36 -8.49 -34.85
N ALA A 397 -0.57 -7.40 -34.96
CA ALA A 397 0.83 -7.51 -35.36
C ALA A 397 1.63 -8.35 -34.35
N LEU A 398 2.57 -9.14 -34.87
CA LEU A 398 3.41 -10.02 -34.05
C LEU A 398 4.36 -9.19 -33.19
N VAL A 399 4.67 -9.70 -32.00
CA VAL A 399 5.76 -9.19 -31.17
C VAL A 399 6.98 -10.08 -31.39
N VAL A 400 8.08 -9.44 -31.74
CA VAL A 400 9.33 -10.07 -32.16
C VAL A 400 10.50 -9.56 -31.32
N VAL A 401 11.62 -10.27 -31.35
CA VAL A 401 12.91 -9.65 -31.03
C VAL A 401 13.49 -9.02 -32.29
N ASP A 402 13.97 -7.79 -32.17
CA ASP A 402 14.53 -7.01 -33.26
C ASP A 402 15.70 -6.17 -32.76
N GLU A 403 16.43 -5.53 -33.68
CA GLU A 403 17.44 -4.53 -33.32
C GLU A 403 16.79 -3.41 -32.50
N CYS A 404 17.58 -2.73 -31.66
CA CYS A 404 17.08 -1.61 -30.85
C CYS A 404 17.17 -0.28 -31.62
N PRO A 405 16.37 0.74 -31.25
CA PRO A 405 16.50 2.10 -31.79
C PRO A 405 17.94 2.63 -31.69
N PRO A 406 18.40 3.44 -32.67
CA PRO A 406 17.64 4.01 -33.78
C PRO A 406 17.54 3.11 -35.03
N ARG A 407 18.07 1.87 -34.99
CA ARG A 407 18.04 0.96 -36.15
C ARG A 407 16.63 0.54 -36.54
N VAL A 408 15.76 0.41 -35.55
CA VAL A 408 14.31 0.30 -35.75
C VAL A 408 13.60 1.58 -35.29
N PRO A 409 12.47 1.95 -35.92
CA PRO A 409 11.68 3.08 -35.46
C PRO A 409 11.23 2.92 -34.00
N ALA A 410 11.44 3.96 -33.19
CA ALA A 410 11.17 3.92 -31.76
C ALA A 410 9.69 3.62 -31.46
N GLU A 411 8.76 4.00 -32.35
CA GLU A 411 7.34 3.70 -32.17
C GLU A 411 7.00 2.21 -32.06
N ARG A 412 7.88 1.32 -32.55
CA ARG A 412 7.68 -0.14 -32.50
C ARG A 412 8.27 -0.81 -31.26
N ALA A 413 9.25 -0.20 -30.61
CA ALA A 413 10.10 -0.85 -29.60
C ALA A 413 10.06 -0.19 -28.21
N VAL A 414 9.25 0.86 -28.07
CA VAL A 414 9.17 1.65 -26.84
C VAL A 414 7.84 1.39 -26.12
N TRP A 415 7.96 0.85 -24.90
CA TRP A 415 6.85 0.36 -24.09
C TRP A 415 6.71 1.11 -22.78
N GLU A 416 5.51 1.07 -22.23
CA GLU A 416 5.16 1.48 -20.88
C GLU A 416 4.48 0.30 -20.18
N ALA A 417 5.15 -0.32 -19.21
CA ALA A 417 4.49 -1.24 -18.29
C ALA A 417 3.87 -0.45 -17.13
N ARG A 418 2.57 -0.65 -16.93
CA ARG A 418 1.74 0.04 -15.95
C ARG A 418 1.54 -0.82 -14.71
N ALA A 419 1.25 -0.18 -13.56
CA ALA A 419 1.03 -0.88 -12.29
C ALA A 419 -0.19 -1.82 -12.30
N ASP A 420 -1.14 -1.59 -13.21
CA ASP A 420 -2.29 -2.48 -13.42
C ASP A 420 -1.93 -3.77 -14.15
N GLY A 421 -0.69 -3.92 -14.63
CA GLY A 421 -0.15 -5.06 -15.38
C GLY A 421 -0.26 -4.95 -16.90
N THR A 422 -0.72 -3.82 -17.43
CA THR A 422 -0.81 -3.60 -18.87
C THR A 422 0.54 -3.12 -19.42
N VAL A 423 1.02 -3.72 -20.52
CA VAL A 423 2.27 -3.31 -21.20
C VAL A 423 1.91 -2.71 -22.55
N ALA A 424 1.98 -1.39 -22.69
CA ALA A 424 1.48 -0.67 -23.86
C ALA A 424 2.62 -0.07 -24.69
N LEU A 425 2.48 -0.08 -26.02
CA LEU A 425 3.30 0.73 -26.91
C LEU A 425 3.00 2.22 -26.65
N ARG A 426 4.04 3.02 -26.41
CA ARG A 426 3.85 4.46 -26.14
C ARG A 426 3.31 5.24 -27.35
N SER A 427 3.56 4.75 -28.56
CA SER A 427 3.18 5.40 -29.81
C SER A 427 1.69 5.25 -30.17
N SER A 428 1.14 4.05 -29.98
CA SER A 428 -0.21 3.70 -30.46
C SER A 428 -1.19 3.35 -29.35
N GLY A 429 -0.70 3.09 -28.14
CA GLY A 429 -1.51 2.58 -27.03
C GLY A 429 -1.95 1.12 -27.19
N LEU A 430 -1.55 0.42 -28.26
CA LEU A 430 -1.77 -1.03 -28.36
C LEU A 430 -0.97 -1.76 -27.29
N VAL A 431 -1.53 -2.85 -26.77
CA VAL A 431 -1.00 -3.56 -25.60
C VAL A 431 -0.48 -4.94 -25.97
N LEU A 432 0.55 -5.39 -25.24
CA LEU A 432 1.10 -6.73 -25.30
C LEU A 432 0.00 -7.74 -24.95
N SER A 433 -0.25 -8.69 -25.85
CA SER A 433 -1.41 -9.57 -25.76
C SER A 433 -1.14 -10.93 -26.38
N VAL A 434 -1.84 -11.95 -25.87
CA VAL A 434 -1.97 -13.26 -26.50
C VAL A 434 -3.44 -13.56 -26.79
N THR A 435 -3.69 -14.34 -27.83
CA THR A 435 -5.04 -14.83 -28.16
C THR A 435 -5.30 -16.24 -27.65
N SER A 436 -4.28 -16.89 -27.11
CA SER A 436 -4.35 -18.17 -26.45
C SER A 436 -3.29 -18.21 -25.37
N SER A 437 -3.64 -18.79 -24.23
CA SER A 437 -2.71 -19.02 -23.14
C SER A 437 -1.84 -20.25 -23.37
N SER A 438 -2.07 -21.05 -24.43
CA SER A 438 -1.30 -22.28 -24.67
C SER A 438 0.21 -22.03 -24.74
N VAL A 439 1.00 -23.03 -24.36
CA VAL A 439 2.43 -23.02 -24.64
C VAL A 439 2.66 -22.85 -26.16
N PHE A 440 3.73 -22.17 -26.53
CA PHE A 440 4.07 -21.76 -27.91
C PHE A 440 3.13 -20.71 -28.54
N ALA A 441 2.10 -20.23 -27.83
CA ALA A 441 1.27 -19.16 -28.36
C ALA A 441 2.13 -17.92 -28.65
N GLY A 442 2.04 -17.41 -29.86
CA GLY A 442 2.78 -16.22 -30.28
C GLY A 442 2.22 -14.96 -29.60
N VAL A 443 3.12 -14.09 -29.15
CA VAL A 443 2.74 -12.80 -28.57
C VAL A 443 2.47 -11.79 -29.69
N THR A 444 1.46 -10.94 -29.48
CA THR A 444 0.97 -9.93 -30.43
C THR A 444 0.71 -8.60 -29.73
N VAL A 445 0.43 -7.54 -30.50
CA VAL A 445 -0.14 -6.30 -29.97
C VAL A 445 -1.61 -6.20 -30.32
N ARG A 446 -2.47 -5.83 -29.37
CA ARG A 446 -3.93 -5.70 -29.58
C ARG A 446 -4.48 -4.43 -28.94
N ARG A 447 -5.74 -4.12 -29.23
CA ARG A 447 -6.47 -3.09 -28.47
C ARG A 447 -6.66 -3.59 -27.05
N ASP A 448 -6.56 -2.68 -26.09
CA ASP A 448 -6.76 -2.98 -24.67
C ASP A 448 -8.22 -3.42 -24.43
N ASP A 449 -8.41 -4.71 -24.16
CA ASP A 449 -9.68 -5.29 -23.73
C ASP A 449 -9.73 -5.51 -22.22
N ARG A 450 -8.63 -5.18 -21.51
CA ARG A 450 -8.43 -5.37 -20.08
C ARG A 450 -8.54 -6.83 -19.64
N GLY A 451 -8.37 -7.79 -20.55
CA GLY A 451 -8.40 -9.21 -20.29
C GLY A 451 -7.20 -9.73 -19.50
N THR A 452 -7.32 -10.95 -18.96
CA THR A 452 -6.17 -11.68 -18.39
C THR A 452 -5.12 -11.98 -19.46
N GLY A 453 -5.53 -12.15 -20.73
CA GLY A 453 -4.65 -12.30 -21.91
C GLY A 453 -3.76 -11.09 -22.23
N GLN A 454 -3.93 -9.97 -21.51
CA GLN A 454 -3.21 -8.70 -21.69
C GLN A 454 -2.55 -8.21 -20.38
N SER A 455 -2.51 -9.07 -19.36
CA SER A 455 -2.03 -8.74 -18.02
C SER A 455 -0.71 -9.44 -17.76
N TRP A 456 0.30 -8.66 -17.42
CA TRP A 456 1.68 -9.07 -17.27
C TRP A 456 2.25 -8.50 -15.98
N THR A 457 3.07 -9.30 -15.30
CA THR A 457 3.77 -8.91 -14.08
C THR A 457 5.26 -9.14 -14.29
N PRO A 458 6.11 -8.10 -14.16
CA PRO A 458 7.54 -8.29 -14.13
C PRO A 458 7.95 -8.85 -12.76
N THR A 459 8.37 -10.11 -12.72
CA THR A 459 8.70 -10.81 -11.47
C THR A 459 9.71 -11.93 -11.75
N ASN A 460 10.57 -12.24 -10.78
CA ASN A 460 11.38 -13.44 -10.80
C ASN A 460 10.81 -14.54 -9.88
N ASP A 461 9.85 -14.20 -9.01
CA ASP A 461 9.00 -15.17 -8.33
C ASP A 461 7.80 -15.51 -9.22
N THR A 462 7.91 -16.62 -9.94
CA THR A 462 6.93 -17.02 -10.97
C THR A 462 5.80 -17.88 -10.42
N ALA A 463 5.87 -18.28 -9.14
CA ALA A 463 4.82 -19.06 -8.51
C ALA A 463 3.64 -18.14 -8.12
N PRO A 464 2.37 -18.57 -8.34
CA PRO A 464 1.23 -17.77 -7.91
C PRO A 464 1.18 -17.69 -6.38
N LEU A 465 0.87 -16.50 -5.85
CA LEU A 465 0.73 -16.29 -4.41
C LEU A 465 -0.52 -17.02 -3.93
N THR A 466 -0.34 -18.01 -3.04
CA THR A 466 -1.46 -18.74 -2.46
C THR A 466 -1.76 -18.24 -1.04
N ALA A 467 -2.93 -17.64 -0.85
CA ALA A 467 -3.36 -17.03 0.40
C ALA A 467 -4.90 -17.08 0.55
N PRO A 468 -5.42 -17.19 1.78
CA PRO A 468 -6.82 -16.89 2.04
C PRO A 468 -7.12 -15.41 1.80
N VAL A 469 -8.31 -15.11 1.27
CA VAL A 469 -8.82 -13.74 1.11
C VAL A 469 -9.89 -13.52 2.16
N VAL A 470 -9.68 -12.57 3.07
CA VAL A 470 -10.60 -12.25 4.17
C VAL A 470 -11.38 -10.99 3.85
N GLY A 471 -12.69 -11.04 4.03
CA GLY A 471 -13.63 -9.96 3.72
C GLY A 471 -14.44 -9.50 4.93
N PHE A 472 -15.70 -9.17 4.69
CA PHE A 472 -16.62 -8.68 5.72
C PHE A 472 -16.81 -9.66 6.88
N GLY A 473 -16.92 -9.14 8.12
CA GLY A 473 -17.11 -9.95 9.32
C GLY A 473 -15.93 -10.88 9.67
N ASP A 474 -14.74 -10.58 9.15
CA ASP A 474 -13.53 -11.42 9.25
C ASP A 474 -13.76 -12.85 8.76
N LEU A 475 -14.65 -13.01 7.77
CA LEU A 475 -14.94 -14.26 7.08
C LEU A 475 -14.03 -14.42 5.86
N CYS A 476 -13.68 -15.65 5.55
CA CYS A 476 -12.87 -16.01 4.40
C CYS A 476 -13.74 -16.24 3.15
N LEU A 477 -13.23 -15.79 2.00
CA LEU A 477 -13.76 -16.11 0.69
C LEU A 477 -13.63 -17.61 0.45
N GLN A 478 -14.75 -18.26 0.15
CA GLN A 478 -14.84 -19.70 -0.07
C GLN A 478 -15.45 -19.97 -1.43
N VAL A 479 -15.04 -21.09 -2.03
CA VAL A 479 -15.72 -21.71 -3.16
C VAL A 479 -16.19 -23.12 -2.80
N ASP A 480 -17.38 -23.50 -3.26
CA ASP A 480 -17.89 -24.87 -3.14
C ASP A 480 -17.60 -25.72 -4.40
N PHE A 481 -17.98 -26.99 -4.37
CA PHE A 481 -17.76 -27.90 -5.51
C PHE A 481 -18.53 -27.51 -6.78
N ALA A 482 -19.67 -26.83 -6.65
CA ALA A 482 -20.43 -26.32 -7.78
C ALA A 482 -19.76 -25.08 -8.42
N GLY A 483 -18.89 -24.40 -7.67
CA GLY A 483 -18.24 -23.15 -8.07
C GLY A 483 -18.98 -21.90 -7.61
N ALA A 484 -19.94 -22.03 -6.68
CA ALA A 484 -20.55 -20.90 -6.02
C ALA A 484 -19.57 -20.29 -5.02
N VAL A 485 -19.56 -18.96 -4.93
CA VAL A 485 -18.63 -18.19 -4.11
C VAL A 485 -19.39 -17.49 -3.00
N SER A 486 -18.93 -17.66 -1.76
CA SER A 486 -19.56 -17.13 -0.56
C SER A 486 -18.52 -16.79 0.51
N LEU A 487 -18.97 -16.23 1.64
CA LEU A 487 -18.12 -16.07 2.83
C LEU A 487 -18.41 -17.14 3.88
N ALA A 488 -17.36 -17.60 4.57
CA ALA A 488 -17.45 -18.57 5.66
C ALA A 488 -16.35 -18.35 6.71
N ALA A 489 -16.49 -18.99 7.89
CA ALA A 489 -15.45 -18.94 8.92
C ALA A 489 -14.13 -19.53 8.40
N CYS A 490 -13.01 -18.85 8.67
CA CYS A 490 -11.70 -19.26 8.16
C CYS A 490 -11.22 -20.60 8.76
N GLY A 491 -10.64 -21.48 7.92
CA GLY A 491 -10.04 -22.76 8.35
C GLY A 491 -10.35 -23.98 7.47
N GLY A 492 -11.16 -23.83 6.43
CA GLY A 492 -11.57 -24.92 5.53
C GLY A 492 -10.73 -25.07 4.25
N ALA A 493 -10.84 -26.26 3.63
CA ALA A 493 -10.15 -26.67 2.40
C ALA A 493 -10.40 -25.77 1.16
N GLY A 494 -11.58 -25.13 1.07
CA GLY A 494 -12.00 -24.32 -0.08
C GLY A 494 -11.69 -22.82 0.01
N MET A 495 -10.77 -22.42 0.89
CA MET A 495 -10.53 -21.00 1.24
C MET A 495 -9.17 -20.48 0.78
N ALA A 496 -8.27 -21.35 0.30
CA ALA A 496 -6.98 -20.94 -0.22
C ALA A 496 -7.11 -20.56 -1.70
N TRP A 497 -6.77 -19.32 -2.05
CA TRP A 497 -6.83 -18.82 -3.42
C TRP A 497 -5.42 -18.61 -3.97
N SER A 498 -5.22 -19.00 -5.23
CA SER A 498 -3.98 -18.74 -5.96
C SER A 498 -4.15 -17.49 -6.81
N LEU A 499 -3.38 -16.46 -6.51
CA LEU A 499 -3.34 -15.18 -7.22
C LEU A 499 -2.28 -15.27 -8.31
N TYR A 500 -2.72 -15.27 -9.57
CA TYR A 500 -1.82 -15.43 -10.70
C TYR A 500 -1.25 -14.09 -11.18
N PRO A 501 -0.06 -14.09 -11.81
CA PRO A 501 0.55 -12.92 -12.44
C PRO A 501 -0.25 -12.29 -13.59
N ASP A 502 -1.29 -12.94 -14.10
CA ASP A 502 -2.25 -12.37 -15.06
C ASP A 502 -3.44 -11.65 -14.39
N GLY A 503 -3.49 -11.62 -13.06
CA GLY A 503 -4.61 -11.05 -12.30
C GLY A 503 -5.82 -11.98 -12.19
N SER A 504 -5.74 -13.23 -12.67
CA SER A 504 -6.75 -14.24 -12.38
C SER A 504 -6.62 -14.72 -10.93
N VAL A 505 -7.76 -14.98 -10.31
CA VAL A 505 -7.86 -15.54 -8.95
C VAL A 505 -8.44 -16.94 -9.09
N ARG A 506 -7.69 -17.95 -8.63
CA ARG A 506 -8.01 -19.36 -8.91
C ARG A 506 -8.21 -20.16 -7.62
N PRO A 507 -9.12 -21.16 -7.63
CA PRO A 507 -9.28 -22.07 -6.51
C PRO A 507 -8.00 -22.90 -6.29
N PRO A 508 -7.83 -23.56 -5.13
CA PRO A 508 -6.58 -24.21 -4.80
C PRO A 508 -6.31 -25.43 -5.70
N ALA A 509 -5.04 -25.62 -6.06
CA ALA A 509 -4.59 -26.51 -7.14
C ALA A 509 -4.90 -28.00 -6.96
N TRP A 510 -5.22 -28.46 -5.75
CA TRP A 510 -5.46 -29.88 -5.45
C TRP A 510 -6.87 -30.39 -5.81
N LEU A 511 -7.76 -29.52 -6.31
CA LEU A 511 -9.15 -29.87 -6.62
C LEU A 511 -9.40 -30.37 -8.06
N PHE A 512 -8.39 -30.67 -8.88
CA PHE A 512 -8.53 -30.88 -10.34
C PHE A 512 -9.10 -29.65 -11.10
N LEU A 513 -9.25 -28.52 -10.41
CA LEU A 513 -9.86 -27.27 -10.88
C LEU A 513 -8.84 -26.18 -11.26
N GLN A 514 -7.57 -26.52 -11.50
CA GLN A 514 -6.51 -25.53 -11.81
C GLN A 514 -6.80 -24.65 -13.03
N TRP A 515 -7.72 -25.12 -13.89
CA TRP A 515 -8.21 -24.43 -15.09
C TRP A 515 -9.50 -23.63 -14.83
N ARG A 516 -9.87 -23.40 -13.56
CA ARG A 516 -11.01 -22.56 -13.19
C ARG A 516 -10.55 -21.23 -12.63
N CYS A 517 -11.30 -20.20 -12.96
CA CYS A 517 -11.04 -18.82 -12.59
C CYS A 517 -12.27 -18.24 -11.91
N LEU A 518 -12.04 -17.41 -10.91
CA LEU A 518 -13.04 -16.50 -10.37
C LEU A 518 -13.43 -15.52 -11.47
N ALA A 519 -14.72 -15.41 -11.75
CA ALA A 519 -15.22 -14.52 -12.78
C ALA A 519 -16.48 -13.78 -12.31
N ALA A 520 -16.64 -12.55 -12.78
CA ALA A 520 -17.88 -11.81 -12.65
C ALA A 520 -18.61 -11.79 -13.99
N ASP A 521 -19.93 -11.98 -13.99
CA ASP A 521 -20.75 -11.76 -15.17
C ASP A 521 -21.36 -10.34 -15.20
N ALA A 522 -21.98 -9.98 -16.33
CA ALA A 522 -22.61 -8.67 -16.50
C ALA A 522 -23.81 -8.43 -15.56
N SER A 523 -24.39 -9.49 -14.98
CA SER A 523 -25.45 -9.38 -13.97
C SER A 523 -24.91 -9.10 -12.56
N GLY A 524 -23.58 -9.08 -12.39
CA GLY A 524 -22.90 -8.84 -11.14
C GLY A 524 -22.68 -10.09 -10.30
N ARG A 525 -23.04 -11.28 -10.81
CA ARG A 525 -22.81 -12.55 -10.10
C ARG A 525 -21.33 -12.94 -10.19
N VAL A 526 -20.80 -13.44 -9.09
CA VAL A 526 -19.43 -13.94 -8.99
C VAL A 526 -19.46 -15.46 -8.82
N ALA A 527 -18.73 -16.16 -9.66
CA ALA A 527 -18.64 -17.62 -9.63
C ALA A 527 -17.27 -18.10 -10.12
N VAL A 528 -16.93 -19.34 -9.79
CA VAL A 528 -15.75 -20.01 -10.31
C VAL A 528 -16.16 -20.86 -11.51
N LYS A 529 -15.64 -20.54 -12.70
CA LYS A 529 -15.94 -21.22 -13.97
C LYS A 529 -14.63 -21.62 -14.67
N PHE A 530 -14.68 -22.38 -15.76
CA PHE A 530 -13.50 -22.62 -16.57
C PHE A 530 -12.92 -21.29 -17.07
N CYS A 531 -11.61 -21.12 -16.91
CA CYS A 531 -10.89 -19.94 -17.40
C CYS A 531 -11.05 -19.85 -18.92
N ASP A 532 -11.25 -18.64 -19.41
CA ASP A 532 -11.17 -18.37 -20.84
C ASP A 532 -9.71 -18.53 -21.28
N GLY A 533 -9.44 -19.50 -22.15
CA GLY A 533 -8.10 -19.75 -22.67
C GLY A 533 -7.51 -18.57 -23.45
N SER A 534 -8.32 -17.63 -23.93
CA SER A 534 -7.87 -16.37 -24.53
C SER A 534 -7.74 -15.23 -23.50
N GLY A 535 -8.40 -15.38 -22.35
CA GLY A 535 -8.33 -14.50 -21.20
C GLY A 535 -9.30 -13.33 -21.24
N SER A 536 -10.39 -13.42 -20.47
CA SER A 536 -11.45 -12.42 -20.42
C SER A 536 -11.20 -11.33 -19.36
N ALA A 537 -11.68 -10.11 -19.59
CA ALA A 537 -11.68 -9.04 -18.58
C ALA A 537 -12.55 -9.37 -17.37
N CYS A 538 -13.57 -10.21 -17.56
CA CYS A 538 -14.43 -10.74 -16.50
C CYS A 538 -13.65 -11.60 -15.48
N GLU A 539 -12.48 -12.11 -15.85
CA GLU A 539 -11.64 -13.00 -15.04
C GLU A 539 -10.42 -12.30 -14.45
N ARG A 540 -10.18 -11.03 -14.79
CA ARG A 540 -9.07 -10.23 -14.29
C ARG A 540 -9.51 -9.37 -13.11
N TRP A 541 -8.82 -9.56 -11.99
CA TRP A 541 -9.04 -8.88 -10.73
C TRP A 541 -7.82 -8.06 -10.33
N VAL A 542 -8.04 -6.88 -9.78
CA VAL A 542 -6.98 -5.97 -9.31
C VAL A 542 -7.21 -5.67 -7.84
N PHE A 543 -6.29 -6.11 -7.00
CA PHE A 543 -6.24 -5.76 -5.59
C PHE A 543 -5.70 -4.34 -5.44
N ARG A 544 -6.38 -3.51 -4.65
CA ARG A 544 -6.03 -2.11 -4.45
C ARG A 544 -5.60 -1.85 -3.01
N SER A 545 -4.84 -0.77 -2.82
CA SER A 545 -4.32 -0.32 -1.52
C SER A 545 -5.42 0.12 -0.55
N ASP A 546 -6.58 0.52 -1.09
CA ASP A 546 -7.80 0.88 -0.35
C ASP A 546 -8.59 -0.33 0.16
N GLY A 547 -8.09 -1.55 -0.04
CA GLY A 547 -8.71 -2.80 0.38
C GLY A 547 -9.78 -3.33 -0.58
N THR A 548 -10.08 -2.66 -1.69
CA THR A 548 -11.05 -3.16 -2.68
C THR A 548 -10.41 -4.13 -3.67
N ILE A 549 -11.23 -5.04 -4.23
CA ILE A 549 -10.82 -5.94 -5.31
C ILE A 549 -11.67 -5.60 -6.54
N LEU A 550 -11.07 -4.94 -7.52
CA LEU A 550 -11.73 -4.51 -8.76
C LEU A 550 -11.81 -5.65 -9.77
N ASN A 551 -12.98 -5.88 -10.35
CA ASN A 551 -13.10 -6.64 -11.60
C ASN A 551 -12.93 -5.69 -12.79
N THR A 552 -11.97 -5.97 -13.66
CA THR A 552 -11.70 -5.07 -14.79
C THR A 552 -12.82 -5.12 -15.84
N GLY A 553 -13.43 -6.28 -16.11
CA GLY A 553 -14.52 -6.41 -17.07
C GLY A 553 -15.72 -5.55 -16.72
N THR A 554 -16.20 -5.63 -15.48
CA THR A 554 -17.38 -4.88 -15.01
C THR A 554 -17.07 -3.46 -14.54
N GLY A 555 -15.82 -3.16 -14.17
CA GLY A 555 -15.44 -1.89 -13.54
C GLY A 555 -15.94 -1.74 -12.10
N MET A 556 -16.52 -2.80 -11.53
CA MET A 556 -17.08 -2.84 -10.17
C MET A 556 -16.15 -3.59 -9.21
N VAL A 557 -16.36 -3.42 -7.91
CA VAL A 557 -15.55 -4.06 -6.86
C VAL A 557 -16.28 -5.23 -6.23
N LEU A 558 -15.53 -6.20 -5.74
CA LEU A 558 -16.05 -7.35 -5.00
C LEU A 558 -16.76 -6.90 -3.73
N ASP A 559 -17.96 -7.41 -3.49
CA ASP A 559 -18.87 -6.95 -2.44
C ASP A 559 -19.59 -8.14 -1.80
N ALA A 560 -19.57 -8.18 -0.47
CA ALA A 560 -20.26 -9.18 0.33
C ALA A 560 -21.69 -8.72 0.66
N ARG A 561 -22.70 -9.52 0.30
CA ARG A 561 -24.12 -9.20 0.57
C ARG A 561 -24.78 -10.28 1.40
N PRO A 562 -25.67 -9.92 2.35
CA PRO A 562 -26.48 -10.92 3.05
C PRO A 562 -27.18 -11.84 2.05
N SER A 563 -27.09 -13.14 2.26
CA SER A 563 -27.70 -14.11 1.34
C SER A 563 -29.21 -14.01 1.41
N ALA A 564 -29.85 -13.88 0.25
CA ALA A 564 -31.31 -13.85 0.16
C ALA A 564 -31.95 -15.20 0.54
N SER A 565 -31.17 -16.28 0.48
CA SER A 565 -31.65 -17.66 0.67
C SER A 565 -31.26 -18.27 2.02
N LYS A 566 -30.27 -17.70 2.72
CA LYS A 566 -29.72 -18.26 3.97
C LYS A 566 -29.41 -17.15 4.97
N SER A 567 -30.21 -17.09 6.03
CA SER A 567 -29.97 -16.16 7.15
C SER A 567 -28.58 -16.39 7.76
N GLY A 568 -27.83 -15.30 7.99
CA GLY A 568 -26.48 -15.35 8.56
C GLY A 568 -25.36 -15.72 7.57
N CYS A 569 -25.68 -16.02 6.30
CA CYS A 569 -24.69 -16.25 5.24
C CYS A 569 -24.53 -15.00 4.37
N TYR A 570 -23.41 -14.94 3.64
CA TYR A 570 -23.14 -13.87 2.67
C TYR A 570 -22.84 -14.45 1.29
N ASP A 571 -23.55 -13.93 0.28
CA ASP A 571 -23.26 -14.13 -1.12
C ASP A 571 -22.20 -13.09 -1.57
N VAL A 572 -21.42 -13.44 -2.59
CA VAL A 572 -20.38 -12.55 -3.14
C VAL A 572 -20.79 -12.10 -4.54
N VAL A 573 -20.78 -10.78 -4.75
CA VAL A 573 -21.14 -10.14 -6.01
C VAL A 573 -20.11 -9.08 -6.38
N VAL A 574 -20.29 -8.42 -7.52
CA VAL A 574 -19.63 -7.14 -7.81
C VAL A 574 -20.62 -5.99 -7.78
N SER A 575 -20.21 -4.86 -7.23
CA SER A 575 -21.02 -3.64 -7.14
C SER A 575 -20.17 -2.37 -7.25
N PRO A 576 -20.77 -1.19 -7.55
CA PRO A 576 -20.02 0.07 -7.58
C PRO A 576 -19.28 0.31 -6.26
N ALA A 577 -18.08 0.89 -6.33
CA ALA A 577 -17.31 1.19 -5.13
C ALA A 577 -18.06 2.22 -4.26
N THR A 578 -18.35 1.84 -3.02
CA THR A 578 -19.05 2.67 -2.03
C THR A 578 -18.16 3.04 -0.84
N GLY A 579 -17.01 2.36 -0.68
CA GLY A 579 -16.18 2.48 0.51
C GLY A 579 -16.75 1.75 1.75
N SER A 580 -17.81 0.96 1.58
CA SER A 580 -18.40 0.17 2.65
C SER A 580 -17.43 -0.89 3.17
N ALA A 581 -17.61 -1.30 4.43
CA ALA A 581 -16.87 -2.42 5.01
C ALA A 581 -17.11 -3.75 4.28
N THR A 582 -18.23 -3.89 3.55
CA THR A 582 -18.56 -5.10 2.76
C THR A 582 -17.69 -5.26 1.51
N GLN A 583 -17.01 -4.19 1.09
CA GLN A 583 -16.11 -4.15 -0.06
C GLN A 583 -14.63 -4.15 0.35
N GLN A 584 -14.34 -4.32 1.64
CA GLN A 584 -12.99 -4.32 2.18
C GLN A 584 -12.47 -5.77 2.29
N TRP A 585 -11.31 -6.01 1.70
CA TRP A 585 -10.68 -7.32 1.59
C TRP A 585 -9.19 -7.24 1.96
N ALA A 586 -8.65 -8.32 2.50
CA ALA A 586 -7.23 -8.44 2.78
C ALA A 586 -6.71 -9.85 2.49
N LEU A 587 -5.42 -9.94 2.16
CA LEU A 587 -4.74 -11.22 2.02
C LEU A 587 -4.21 -11.69 3.38
N MET A 588 -4.45 -12.96 3.70
CA MET A 588 -3.87 -13.59 4.88
C MET A 588 -2.50 -14.18 4.55
N LEU A 589 -1.46 -13.55 5.08
CA LEU A 589 -0.07 -13.97 4.90
C LEU A 589 0.28 -15.22 5.70
#